data_AF-A0A3N4G817-F1
#
_entry.id   AF-A0A3N4G817-F1
#
_cell.length_a   1.000
_cell.length_b   1.000
_cell.length_c   1.000
_cell.angle_alpha   90.00
_cell.angle_beta   90.00
_cell.angle_gamma   90.00
#
_symmetry.space_group_name_H-M   'P 1'
#
loop_
_entity.id
_entity.type
_entity.pdbx_description
1 polymer ?
#
loop_
_entity_poly.entity_id
_entity_poly.type
_entity_poly.pdbx_seq_one_letter_code
_entity_poly.pdbx_strand_id
1 'polypeptide(L)'
;MLLKRPAQELKETLFRFPLAVLFGVLATGLNIVVNHSVSSSDMRIWSVGVFSSVIGIFLGILAEVVYERFWFSKGPKVRWALYALIIAKVAGYFYVASQDVGFFDSDLFFRSIIGIILINLCIIWLPTIRNKTLCFTESFRIWFKSYFVSLFLNNSYF
;
A
#
# COMPACT_ATOMS: atom_id res chain seq x y z
N MET A 1 29.58 3.97 -14.58
CA MET A 1 28.82 5.09 -13.94
C MET A 1 27.29 4.94 -14.04
N LEU A 2 26.76 3.93 -14.76
CA LEU A 2 25.33 3.77 -15.09
C LEU A 2 24.44 3.15 -13.98
N LEU A 3 25.03 2.53 -12.94
CA LEU A 3 24.26 1.90 -11.84
C LEU A 3 24.02 2.82 -10.63
N LYS A 4 24.67 3.99 -10.56
CA LYS A 4 24.53 4.89 -9.39
C LYS A 4 23.19 5.62 -9.35
N ARG A 5 22.65 6.02 -10.52
CA ARG A 5 21.35 6.69 -10.64
C ARG A 5 20.16 5.83 -10.17
N PRO A 6 19.96 4.60 -10.67
CA PRO A 6 18.82 3.80 -10.23
C PRO A 6 18.88 3.44 -8.74
N ALA A 7 20.08 3.20 -8.20
CA ALA A 7 20.25 2.90 -6.78
C ALA A 7 19.93 4.11 -5.88
N GLN A 8 20.25 5.33 -6.32
CA GLN A 8 19.90 6.56 -5.60
C GLN A 8 18.41 6.86 -5.67
N GLU A 9 17.77 6.71 -6.83
CA GLU A 9 16.33 6.90 -7.01
C GLU A 9 15.52 5.87 -6.22
N LEU A 10 15.98 4.62 -6.17
CA LEU A 10 15.39 3.59 -5.33
C LEU A 10 15.52 3.97 -3.85
N LYS A 11 16.70 4.40 -3.41
CA LYS A 11 16.94 4.82 -2.03
C LYS A 11 16.02 5.97 -1.64
N GLU A 12 15.92 7.01 -2.47
CA GLU A 12 15.02 8.15 -2.22
C GLU A 12 13.56 7.73 -2.16
N THR A 13 13.13 6.83 -3.05
CA THR A 13 11.75 6.30 -3.05
C THR A 13 11.46 5.46 -1.81
N LEU A 14 12.40 4.61 -1.40
CA LEU A 14 12.29 3.76 -0.20
C LEU A 14 12.22 4.60 1.09
N PHE A 15 13.02 5.66 1.19
CA PHE A 15 12.99 6.56 2.35
C PHE A 15 11.80 7.53 2.33
N ARG A 16 11.19 7.75 1.17
CA ARG A 16 9.97 8.55 1.04
C ARG A 16 8.75 7.82 1.58
N PHE A 17 8.61 6.52 1.32
CA PHE A 17 7.45 5.72 1.76
C PHE A 17 7.84 4.57 2.71
N PRO A 18 8.39 4.85 3.91
CA PRO A 18 8.95 3.82 4.78
C PRO A 18 7.90 2.81 5.26
N LEU A 19 6.66 3.25 5.49
CA LEU A 19 5.57 2.38 5.93
C LEU A 19 5.11 1.42 4.83
N ALA A 20 5.03 1.91 3.59
CA ALA A 20 4.65 1.08 2.44
C ALA A 20 5.71 0.01 2.16
N VAL A 21 6.99 0.36 2.30
CA VAL A 21 8.10 -0.60 2.17
C VAL A 21 8.03 -1.66 3.26
N LEU A 22 7.80 -1.26 4.52
CA LEU A 22 7.68 -2.20 5.64
C LEU A 22 6.55 -3.21 5.38
N PHE A 23 5.36 -2.75 5.00
CA PHE A 23 4.25 -3.63 4.67
C PHE A 23 4.49 -4.46 3.40
N GLY A 24 5.24 -3.94 2.41
CA GLY A 24 5.65 -4.70 1.23
C GLY A 24 6.60 -5.86 1.55
N VAL A 25 7.55 -5.64 2.47
CA VAL A 25 8.45 -6.70 2.96
C VAL A 25 7.65 -7.75 3.74
N LEU A 26 6.72 -7.32 4.60
CA LEU A 26 5.82 -8.23 5.31
C LEU A 26 4.95 -9.04 4.35
N ALA A 27 4.33 -8.40 3.35
CA ALA A 27 3.51 -9.09 2.37
C ALA A 27 4.30 -10.15 1.62
N THR A 28 5.52 -9.82 1.16
CA THR A 28 6.40 -10.76 0.47
C THR A 28 6.82 -11.92 1.38
N GLY A 29 7.25 -11.62 2.61
CA GLY A 29 7.66 -12.63 3.59
C GLY A 29 6.52 -13.59 3.94
N LEU A 30 5.32 -13.06 4.19
CA LEU A 30 4.13 -13.86 4.48
C LEU A 30 3.72 -14.71 3.26
N ASN A 31 3.85 -14.18 2.03
CA ASN A 31 3.53 -14.92 0.82
C ASN A 31 4.45 -16.14 0.62
N ILE A 32 5.74 -16.01 0.93
CA ILE A 32 6.69 -17.15 0.92
C ILE A 32 6.24 -18.23 1.90
N VAL A 33 5.78 -17.84 3.10
CA VAL A 33 5.26 -18.76 4.12
C VAL A 33 3.98 -19.44 3.65
N VAL A 34 3.03 -18.70 3.05
CA VAL A 34 1.81 -19.27 2.46
C VAL A 34 2.16 -20.38 1.47
N ASN A 35 3.08 -20.13 0.55
CA ASN A 35 3.45 -21.08 -0.50
C ASN A 35 4.18 -22.33 0.03
N HIS A 36 4.74 -22.29 1.24
CA HIS A 36 5.40 -23.44 1.88
C HIS A 36 4.56 -24.08 2.99
N SER A 37 3.39 -23.54 3.30
CA SER A 37 2.53 -24.06 4.37
C SER A 37 1.80 -25.33 3.92
N VAL A 38 1.87 -26.38 4.73
CA VAL A 38 1.33 -27.71 4.42
C VAL A 38 -0.10 -27.91 4.96
N SER A 39 -0.54 -27.06 5.89
CA SER A 39 -1.88 -27.13 6.53
C SER A 39 -2.83 -26.04 6.03
N SER A 40 -4.07 -26.42 5.76
CA SER A 40 -5.13 -25.52 5.26
C SER A 40 -5.56 -24.44 6.26
N SER A 41 -5.51 -24.73 7.57
CA SER A 41 -5.84 -23.74 8.61
C SER A 41 -4.80 -22.63 8.70
N ASP A 42 -3.52 -23.01 8.58
CA ASP A 42 -2.40 -22.08 8.67
C ASP A 42 -2.32 -21.22 7.41
N MET A 43 -2.50 -21.85 6.24
CA MET A 43 -2.55 -21.17 4.95
C MET A 43 -3.55 -20.02 4.92
N ARG A 44 -4.71 -20.16 5.58
CA ARG A 44 -5.72 -19.08 5.66
C ARG A 44 -5.22 -17.88 6.46
N ILE A 45 -4.68 -18.11 7.66
CA ILE A 45 -4.22 -17.03 8.55
C ILE A 45 -3.10 -16.24 7.85
N TRP A 46 -2.17 -16.96 7.22
CA TRP A 46 -1.09 -16.35 6.45
C TRP A 46 -1.62 -15.56 5.24
N SER A 47 -2.62 -16.07 4.52
CA SER A 47 -3.24 -15.35 3.38
C SER A 47 -3.95 -14.07 3.82
N VAL A 48 -4.65 -14.09 4.96
CA VAL A 48 -5.23 -12.87 5.57
C VAL A 48 -4.13 -11.88 5.97
N GLY A 49 -2.99 -12.38 6.45
CA GLY A 49 -1.81 -11.55 6.75
C GLY A 49 -1.24 -10.85 5.51
N VAL A 50 -1.15 -11.56 4.38
CA VAL A 50 -0.75 -10.97 3.09
C VAL A 50 -1.74 -9.88 2.69
N PHE A 51 -3.05 -10.16 2.74
CA PHE A 51 -4.07 -9.17 2.36
C PHE A 51 -4.07 -7.93 3.27
N SER A 52 -3.94 -8.12 4.58
CA SER A 52 -3.83 -7.01 5.55
C SER A 52 -2.57 -6.18 5.31
N SER A 53 -1.46 -6.82 4.94
CA SER A 53 -0.23 -6.13 4.56
C SER A 53 -0.44 -5.27 3.30
N VAL A 54 -1.17 -5.77 2.29
CA VAL A 54 -1.52 -4.98 1.09
C VAL A 54 -2.36 -3.75 1.46
N ILE A 55 -3.36 -3.89 2.33
CA ILE A 55 -4.12 -2.75 2.85
C ILE A 55 -3.19 -1.74 3.56
N GLY A 56 -2.23 -2.23 4.34
CA GLY A 56 -1.21 -1.42 5.00
C GLY A 56 -0.34 -0.62 4.02
N ILE A 57 0.01 -1.21 2.86
CA ILE A 57 0.75 -0.50 1.80
C ILE A 57 -0.07 0.70 1.31
N PHE A 58 -1.33 0.49 0.92
CA PHE A 58 -2.18 1.57 0.39
C PHE A 58 -2.46 2.66 1.42
N LEU A 59 -2.75 2.28 2.67
CA LEU A 59 -2.93 3.24 3.76
C LEU A 59 -1.65 4.03 4.07
N GLY A 60 -0.50 3.35 4.06
CA GLY A 60 0.80 3.99 4.26
C GLY A 60 1.12 5.02 3.19
N ILE A 61 0.87 4.70 1.92
CA ILE A 61 1.03 5.64 0.80
C ILE A 61 0.07 6.82 0.99
N LEU A 62 -1.22 6.55 1.27
CA LEU A 62 -2.21 7.61 1.46
C LEU A 62 -1.82 8.56 2.59
N ALA A 63 -1.43 8.04 3.76
CA ALA A 63 -1.04 8.89 4.87
C ALA A 63 0.22 9.69 4.61
N GLU A 64 1.19 9.14 3.87
CA GLU A 64 2.37 9.90 3.49
C GLU A 64 2.02 11.05 2.54
N VAL A 65 1.20 10.76 1.52
CA VAL A 65 0.71 11.79 0.58
C VAL A 65 -0.10 12.87 1.31
N VAL A 66 -0.94 12.48 2.27
CA VAL A 66 -1.70 13.43 3.10
C VAL A 66 -0.76 14.24 4.00
N TYR A 67 0.23 13.61 4.63
CA TYR A 67 1.19 14.29 5.50
C TYR A 67 2.02 15.32 4.71
N GLU A 68 2.61 14.91 3.59
CA GLU A 68 3.38 15.80 2.69
C GLU A 68 2.52 16.99 2.22
N ARG A 69 1.24 16.77 1.95
CA ARG A 69 0.35 17.81 1.42
C ARG A 69 -0.27 18.72 2.46
N PHE A 70 -0.65 18.24 3.63
CA PHE A 70 -1.43 19.03 4.60
C PHE A 70 -0.65 19.36 5.87
N TRP A 71 0.30 18.52 6.27
CA TRP A 71 0.93 18.59 7.58
C TRP A 71 2.45 18.68 7.57
N PHE A 72 3.06 18.88 6.40
CA PHE A 72 4.51 19.09 6.28
C PHE A 72 5.03 20.20 7.22
N SER A 73 4.25 21.28 7.40
CA SER A 73 4.60 22.39 8.31
C SER A 73 4.38 22.09 9.79
N LYS A 74 3.69 21.01 10.16
CA LYS A 74 3.39 20.64 11.56
C LYS A 74 4.48 19.77 12.21
N GLY A 75 5.53 19.44 11.47
CA GLY A 75 6.70 18.72 11.96
C GLY A 75 6.50 17.20 12.08
N PRO A 76 7.59 16.46 12.40
CA PRO A 76 7.65 15.01 12.28
C PRO A 76 6.76 14.26 13.26
N LYS A 77 6.33 14.88 14.38
CA LYS A 77 5.47 14.25 15.39
C LYS A 77 4.13 13.79 14.80
N VAL A 78 3.55 14.58 13.88
CA VAL A 78 2.28 14.24 13.22
C VAL A 78 2.46 13.04 12.28
N ARG A 79 3.62 12.93 11.61
CA ARG A 79 3.97 11.80 10.75
C ARG A 79 3.99 10.49 11.54
N TRP A 80 4.69 10.49 12.68
CA TRP A 80 4.78 9.32 13.55
C TRP A 80 3.43 8.91 14.15
N ALA A 81 2.60 9.89 14.54
CA ALA A 81 1.24 9.61 15.01
C ALA A 81 0.37 8.97 13.93
N LEU A 82 0.46 9.44 12.68
CA LEU A 82 -0.25 8.84 11.53
C LEU A 82 0.21 7.39 11.28
N TYR A 83 1.52 7.13 11.34
CA TYR A 83 2.06 5.78 11.19
C TYR A 83 1.58 4.85 12.29
N ALA A 84 1.63 5.28 13.55
CA ALA A 84 1.12 4.49 14.68
C ALA A 84 -0.36 4.16 14.50
N LEU A 85 -1.17 5.13 14.06
CA LEU A 85 -2.59 4.92 13.80
C LEU A 85 -2.84 3.92 12.67
N ILE A 86 -2.06 3.96 11.59
CA ILE A 86 -2.18 2.99 10.50
C ILE A 86 -1.77 1.60 10.97
N ILE A 87 -0.65 1.46 11.67
CA ILE A 87 -0.19 0.17 12.18
C ILE A 87 -1.27 -0.42 13.10
N ALA A 88 -1.84 0.37 14.00
CA ALA A 88 -2.93 -0.06 14.87
C ALA A 88 -4.18 -0.49 14.08
N LYS A 89 -4.57 0.26 13.03
CA LYS A 89 -5.70 -0.10 12.17
C LYS A 89 -5.47 -1.40 11.40
N VAL A 90 -4.28 -1.58 10.82
CA VAL A 90 -3.92 -2.78 10.07
C VAL A 90 -3.84 -4.01 10.99
N ALA A 91 -3.25 -3.85 12.18
CA ALA A 91 -3.20 -4.91 13.19
C ALA A 91 -4.61 -5.28 13.69
N GLY A 92 -5.45 -4.29 13.97
CA GLY A 92 -6.85 -4.52 14.36
C GLY A 92 -7.66 -5.19 13.25
N TYR A 93 -7.47 -4.77 12.00
CA TYR A 93 -8.09 -5.41 10.83
C TYR A 93 -7.66 -6.87 10.70
N PHE A 94 -6.35 -7.15 10.81
CA PHE A 94 -5.83 -8.53 10.77
C PHE A 94 -6.43 -9.40 11.88
N TYR A 95 -6.53 -8.87 13.11
CA TYR A 95 -7.10 -9.60 14.23
C TYR A 95 -8.57 -9.97 13.98
N VAL A 96 -9.39 -9.03 13.50
CA VAL A 96 -10.81 -9.30 13.19
C VAL A 96 -10.94 -10.25 12.01
N ALA A 97 -10.18 -10.02 10.93
CA ALA A 97 -10.24 -10.83 9.71
C ALA A 97 -9.74 -12.27 9.93
N SER A 98 -8.78 -12.48 10.83
CA SER A 98 -8.25 -13.83 11.12
C SER A 98 -9.20 -14.71 11.93
N GLN A 99 -10.20 -14.11 12.61
CA GLN A 99 -11.25 -14.84 13.32
C GLN A 99 -12.40 -15.30 12.41
N ASP A 100 -12.54 -14.72 11.22
CA ASP A 100 -13.58 -15.07 10.27
C ASP A 100 -13.17 -16.31 9.45
N VAL A 101 -13.89 -17.41 9.64
CA VAL A 101 -13.62 -18.71 9.00
C VAL A 101 -13.86 -18.64 7.48
N GLY A 102 -14.75 -17.75 7.03
CA GLY A 102 -15.14 -17.53 5.64
C GLY A 102 -14.73 -16.17 5.09
N PHE A 103 -13.62 -15.60 5.58
CA PHE A 103 -13.20 -14.23 5.27
C PHE A 103 -13.26 -13.87 3.77
N PHE A 104 -12.79 -14.73 2.86
CA PHE A 104 -12.75 -14.43 1.43
C PHE A 104 -14.13 -14.41 0.75
N ASP A 105 -15.13 -15.05 1.34
CA ASP A 105 -16.53 -15.01 0.88
C ASP A 105 -17.37 -14.03 1.71
N SER A 106 -16.77 -13.34 2.69
CA SER A 106 -17.50 -12.46 3.59
C SER A 106 -17.63 -11.04 3.04
N ASP A 107 -18.69 -10.35 3.46
CA ASP A 107 -18.93 -8.93 3.20
C ASP A 107 -17.71 -8.06 3.54
N LEU A 108 -16.93 -8.48 4.54
CA LEU A 108 -15.77 -7.74 5.03
C LEU A 108 -14.65 -7.70 3.98
N PHE A 109 -14.45 -8.77 3.22
CA PHE A 109 -13.50 -8.80 2.10
C PHE A 109 -13.96 -7.89 0.95
N PHE A 110 -15.22 -7.99 0.53
CA PHE A 110 -15.77 -7.13 -0.52
C PHE A 110 -15.71 -5.64 -0.16
N ARG A 111 -16.08 -5.27 1.07
CA ARG A 111 -15.98 -3.89 1.57
C ARG A 111 -14.53 -3.40 1.59
N SER A 112 -13.58 -4.28 1.89
CA SER A 112 -12.15 -3.93 1.91
C SER A 112 -11.60 -3.69 0.51
N ILE A 113 -12.02 -4.49 -0.49
CA ILE A 113 -11.68 -4.24 -1.90
C ILE A 113 -12.22 -2.87 -2.35
N ILE A 114 -13.49 -2.58 -2.07
CA ILE A 114 -14.10 -1.28 -2.39
C ILE A 114 -13.32 -0.15 -1.69
N GLY A 115 -12.93 -0.35 -0.43
CA GLY A 115 -12.09 0.58 0.32
C GLY A 115 -10.74 0.84 -0.34
N ILE A 116 -10.06 -0.20 -0.83
CA ILE A 116 -8.79 -0.06 -1.56
C ILE A 116 -8.98 0.74 -2.85
N ILE A 117 -10.07 0.50 -3.60
CA ILE A 117 -10.39 1.26 -4.81
C ILE A 117 -10.59 2.74 -4.48
N LEU A 118 -11.35 3.05 -3.42
CA LEU A 118 -11.58 4.42 -2.96
C LEU A 118 -10.26 5.09 -2.50
N ILE A 119 -9.41 4.38 -1.78
CA ILE A 119 -8.09 4.87 -1.36
C ILE A 119 -7.23 5.21 -2.58
N ASN A 120 -7.23 4.35 -3.61
CA ASN A 120 -6.51 4.63 -4.86
C ASN A 120 -7.02 5.92 -5.53
N LEU A 121 -8.34 6.09 -5.61
CA LEU A 121 -8.92 7.34 -6.13
C LEU A 121 -8.48 8.54 -5.30
N CYS A 122 -8.47 8.44 -3.97
CA CYS A 122 -7.99 9.51 -3.09
C CYS A 122 -6.51 9.84 -3.32
N ILE A 123 -5.64 8.84 -3.50
CA ILE A 123 -4.21 9.06 -3.78
C ILE A 123 -4.03 9.84 -5.08
N ILE A 124 -4.85 9.56 -6.10
CA ILE A 124 -4.82 10.27 -7.39
C ILE A 124 -5.39 11.70 -7.25
N TRP A 125 -6.46 11.87 -6.46
CA TRP A 125 -7.15 13.15 -6.30
C TRP A 125 -6.42 14.14 -5.39
N LEU A 126 -5.81 13.67 -4.31
CA LEU A 126 -5.13 14.52 -3.32
C LEU A 126 -4.12 15.51 -3.90
N PRO A 127 -3.21 15.13 -4.83
CA PRO A 127 -2.26 16.07 -5.41
C PRO A 127 -2.91 17.19 -6.23
N THR A 128 -4.12 16.99 -6.75
CA THR A 128 -4.87 17.98 -7.53
C THR A 128 -5.51 19.06 -6.65
N ILE A 129 -5.89 18.74 -5.41
CA ILE A 129 -6.69 19.65 -4.55
C ILE A 129 -5.92 20.91 -4.15
N ARG A 130 -4.59 20.85 -3.98
CA ARG A 130 -3.79 22.01 -3.52
C ARG A 130 -2.88 22.63 -4.57
N ASN A 131 -2.72 22.01 -5.74
CA ASN A 131 -1.79 22.48 -6.77
C ASN A 131 -2.58 22.95 -7.99
N LYS A 132 -2.73 24.28 -8.15
CA LYS A 132 -3.43 24.88 -9.32
C LYS A 132 -2.77 24.55 -10.67
N THR A 133 -1.53 24.03 -10.66
CA THR A 133 -0.74 23.69 -11.85
C THR A 133 -0.81 22.22 -12.26
N LEU A 134 -1.29 21.29 -11.41
CA LEU A 134 -1.45 19.88 -11.76
C LEU A 134 -2.93 19.54 -11.89
N CYS A 135 -3.43 19.58 -13.12
CA CYS A 135 -4.78 19.14 -13.44
C CYS A 135 -4.97 17.65 -13.09
N PHE A 136 -6.17 17.30 -12.63
CA PHE A 136 -6.58 15.92 -12.33
C PHE A 136 -6.21 14.94 -13.45
N THR A 137 -6.43 15.38 -14.69
CA THR A 137 -6.14 14.63 -15.92
C THR A 137 -4.68 14.19 -16.02
N GLU A 138 -3.75 14.99 -15.50
CA GLU A 138 -2.31 14.73 -15.56
C GLU A 138 -1.87 13.73 -14.48
N SER A 139 -2.41 13.89 -13.26
CA SER A 139 -2.18 12.93 -12.17
C SER A 139 -2.79 11.56 -12.49
N PHE A 140 -4.00 11.54 -13.07
CA PHE A 140 -4.64 10.32 -13.56
C PHE A 140 -3.84 9.68 -14.70
N ARG A 141 -3.37 10.46 -15.68
CA ARG A 141 -2.55 9.94 -16.79
C ARG A 141 -1.25 9.31 -16.30
N ILE A 142 -0.54 9.94 -15.35
CA ILE A 142 0.71 9.39 -14.79
C ILE A 142 0.43 8.08 -14.06
N TRP A 143 -0.60 8.05 -13.20
CA TRP A 143 -0.98 6.85 -12.47
C TRP A 143 -1.40 5.72 -13.42
N PHE A 144 -2.28 6.01 -14.37
CA PHE A 144 -2.74 5.07 -15.40
C PHE A 144 -1.57 4.51 -16.23
N LYS A 145 -0.66 5.38 -16.68
CA LYS A 145 0.54 4.96 -17.41
C LYS A 145 1.44 4.07 -16.53
N SER A 146 1.65 4.42 -15.26
CA SER A 146 2.46 3.63 -14.33
C SER A 146 1.85 2.25 -14.05
N TYR A 147 0.52 2.16 -13.93
CA TYR A 147 -0.21 0.91 -13.75
C TYR A 147 -0.02 -0.02 -14.95
N PHE A 148 -0.25 0.48 -16.17
CA PHE A 148 -0.06 -0.32 -17.37
C PHE A 148 1.41 -0.69 -17.60
N VAL A 149 2.35 0.21 -17.35
CA VAL A 149 3.78 -0.10 -17.43
C VAL A 149 4.16 -1.20 -16.44
N SER A 150 3.65 -1.15 -15.21
CA SER A 150 3.86 -2.20 -14.20
C SER A 150 3.27 -3.55 -14.61
N LEU A 151 2.09 -3.57 -15.25
CA LEU A 151 1.46 -4.79 -15.73
C LEU A 151 2.20 -5.39 -16.93
N PHE A 152 2.60 -4.56 -17.89
CA PHE A 152 3.25 -5.02 -19.11
C PHE A 152 4.72 -5.40 -18.91
N LEU A 153 5.45 -4.74 -18.00
CA LEU A 153 6.81 -5.18 -17.61
C LEU A 153 6.82 -6.56 -16.93
N ASN A 154 5.72 -6.97 -16.31
CA ASN A 154 5.60 -8.30 -15.71
C ASN A 154 5.29 -9.40 -16.76
N ASN A 155 4.91 -9.02 -17.99
CA ASN A 155 4.56 -9.94 -19.07
C ASN A 155 5.67 -10.12 -20.12
N SER A 156 6.84 -9.48 -19.95
CA SER A 156 7.99 -9.59 -20.86
C SER A 156 8.98 -10.72 -20.50
N TYR A 157 8.52 -11.73 -19.75
CA TYR A 157 9.24 -12.99 -19.52
C TYR A 157 8.40 -14.16 -20.05
N PHE A 158 8.24 -14.24 -21.37
CA PHE A 158 8.03 -15.47 -22.13
C PHE A 158 8.65 -15.30 -23.51
#